data_AF-A0A963N9U5-F1
#
_entry.id   AF-A0A963N9U5-F1
#
_cell.length_a   1.000
_cell.length_b   1.000
_cell.length_c   1.000
_cell.angle_alpha   90.00
_cell.angle_beta   90.00
_cell.angle_gamma   90.00
#
_symmetry.space_group_name_H-M   'P 1'
#
loop_
_entity.id
_entity.type
_entity.pdbx_description
1 polymer ?
#
loop_
_entity_poly.entity_id
_entity_poly.type
_entity_poly.pdbx_seq_one_letter_code
_entity_poly.pdbx_strand_id
1 'polypeptide(L)'
;PGEAQRQTLSLLDDLRDALTRRLSPDEPTPRQADIPRMERADYRGRVWATRARPWVDRLASAWLIRRFIDPSARIVWLASPADCRNGWLGFDFDGAAFSHVGTKVTFETLLASFGLDSAPALVRLGELVHCLDVGGLPVAEALGIESLLAGLRASEPDDDALLARACEVFDWLLKSYEEKTT
;
A
#
# COMPACT_ATOMS: atom_id res chain seq x y z
N PRO A 1 -20.68 -30.71 -0.01
CA PRO A 1 -20.27 -29.51 0.77
C PRO A 1 -19.61 -28.47 -0.14
N GLY A 2 -20.30 -27.40 -0.54
CA GLY A 2 -19.64 -26.42 -1.43
C GLY A 2 -20.41 -25.15 -1.75
N GLU A 3 -21.73 -25.21 -1.91
CA GLU A 3 -22.47 -24.04 -2.40
C GLU A 3 -22.95 -23.14 -1.26
N ALA A 4 -23.58 -23.72 -0.23
CA ALA A 4 -23.96 -23.01 0.98
C ALA A 4 -22.75 -22.37 1.69
N GLN A 5 -21.60 -23.04 1.72
CA GLN A 5 -20.38 -22.50 2.33
C GLN A 5 -19.84 -21.30 1.53
N ARG A 6 -19.86 -21.35 0.20
CA ARG A 6 -19.48 -20.21 -0.66
C ARG A 6 -20.43 -19.03 -0.50
N GLN A 7 -21.73 -19.29 -0.42
CA GLN A 7 -22.73 -18.24 -0.15
C GLN A 7 -22.52 -17.59 1.22
N THR A 8 -22.25 -18.37 2.26
CA THR A 8 -21.95 -17.84 3.59
C THR A 8 -20.68 -17.00 3.60
N LEU A 9 -19.61 -17.45 2.93
CA LEU A 9 -18.37 -16.68 2.83
C LEU A 9 -18.58 -15.36 2.08
N SER A 10 -19.31 -15.37 0.96
CA SER A 10 -19.66 -14.15 0.22
C SER A 10 -20.45 -13.16 1.08
N LEU A 11 -21.44 -13.64 1.84
CA LEU A 11 -22.24 -12.79 2.73
C LEU A 11 -21.41 -12.20 3.87
N LEU A 12 -20.40 -12.93 4.37
CA LEU A 12 -19.49 -12.43 5.39
C LEU A 12 -18.53 -11.37 4.83
N ASP A 13 -18.04 -11.55 3.61
CA ASP A 13 -17.23 -10.54 2.92
C ASP A 13 -18.05 -9.27 2.68
N ASP A 14 -19.28 -9.38 2.17
CA ASP A 14 -20.18 -8.24 1.95
C ASP A 14 -20.46 -7.44 3.24
N LEU A 15 -20.68 -8.16 4.35
CA LEU A 15 -20.91 -7.55 5.66
C LEU A 15 -19.67 -6.83 6.18
N ARG A 16 -18.48 -7.44 6.04
CA ARG A 16 -17.21 -6.82 6.42
C ARG A 16 -17.00 -5.53 5.64
N ASP A 17 -17.19 -5.55 4.32
CA ASP A 17 -17.02 -4.38 3.47
C ASP A 17 -18.03 -3.25 3.80
N ALA A 18 -19.24 -3.62 4.24
CA ALA A 18 -20.23 -2.64 4.72
C ALA A 18 -19.83 -2.01 6.07
N LEU A 19 -19.24 -2.78 6.98
CA LEU A 19 -18.74 -2.29 8.27
C LEU A 19 -17.51 -1.40 8.11
N THR A 20 -16.55 -1.81 7.27
CA THR A 20 -15.35 -1.02 6.97
C THR A 20 -15.73 0.34 6.38
N ARG A 21 -16.65 0.40 5.42
CA ARG A 21 -17.15 1.67 4.86
C ARG A 21 -17.82 2.60 5.89
N ARG A 22 -18.41 2.04 6.96
CA ARG A 22 -19.04 2.84 8.02
C ARG A 22 -18.05 3.30 9.09
N LEU A 23 -17.05 2.49 9.40
CA LEU A 23 -16.09 2.74 10.48
C LEU A 23 -14.86 3.52 10.00
N SER A 24 -14.46 3.31 8.75
CA SER A 24 -13.36 3.97 8.05
C SER A 24 -13.86 4.51 6.69
N PRO A 25 -14.70 5.56 6.67
CA PRO A 25 -15.31 6.05 5.43
C PRO A 25 -14.33 6.55 4.37
N ASP A 26 -13.06 6.77 4.75
CA ASP A 26 -12.00 7.25 3.87
C ASP A 26 -11.04 6.13 3.41
N GLU A 27 -11.26 4.88 3.79
CA GLU A 27 -10.47 3.74 3.26
C GLU A 27 -10.89 3.40 1.82
N PRO A 28 -9.93 3.20 0.91
CA PRO A 28 -10.24 3.00 -0.50
C PRO A 28 -11.03 1.72 -0.74
N THR A 29 -12.08 1.81 -1.55
CA THR A 29 -12.82 0.64 -2.03
C THR A 29 -12.09 0.05 -3.24
N PRO A 30 -11.82 -1.26 -3.28
CA PRO A 30 -11.15 -1.85 -4.44
C PRO A 30 -11.97 -1.65 -5.72
N ARG A 31 -11.36 -1.05 -6.75
CA ARG A 31 -12.00 -0.96 -8.06
C ARG A 31 -11.75 -2.26 -8.81
N GLN A 32 -12.80 -2.88 -9.34
CA GLN A 32 -12.64 -3.93 -10.36
C GLN A 32 -12.26 -3.27 -11.69
N ALA A 33 -10.97 -3.19 -11.96
CA ALA A 33 -10.40 -2.65 -13.19
C ALA A 33 -9.11 -3.42 -13.54
N ASP A 34 -8.71 -3.38 -14.81
CA ASP A 34 -7.37 -3.83 -15.20
C ASP A 34 -6.33 -2.84 -14.67
N ILE A 35 -5.18 -3.34 -14.25
CA ILE A 35 -4.06 -2.51 -13.81
C ILE A 35 -3.22 -2.15 -15.05
N PRO A 36 -3.25 -0.88 -15.52
CA PRO A 36 -2.52 -0.49 -16.71
C PRO A 36 -1.02 -0.48 -16.48
N ARG A 37 -0.24 -0.92 -17.48
CA ARG A 37 1.21 -0.81 -17.46
C ARG A 37 1.66 0.64 -17.73
N MET A 38 2.54 1.15 -16.87
CA MET A 38 3.06 2.50 -16.89
C MET A 38 4.59 2.53 -17.07
N GLU A 39 5.08 3.55 -17.76
CA GLU A 39 6.50 3.78 -17.98
C GLU A 39 7.07 4.70 -16.89
N ARG A 40 8.10 4.24 -16.18
CA ARG A 40 8.72 5.01 -15.07
C ARG A 40 9.26 6.37 -15.52
N ALA A 41 9.60 6.53 -16.80
CA ALA A 41 10.11 7.79 -17.35
C ALA A 41 9.09 8.94 -17.25
N ASP A 42 7.80 8.63 -17.35
CA ASP A 42 6.72 9.63 -17.34
C ASP A 42 6.39 10.14 -15.92
N TYR A 43 6.95 9.48 -14.91
CA TYR A 43 6.62 9.67 -13.50
C TYR A 43 7.77 10.28 -12.69
N ARG A 44 8.82 10.80 -13.31
CA ARG A 44 9.97 11.40 -12.62
C ARG A 44 9.71 12.84 -12.15
N GLY A 45 10.20 13.17 -10.96
CA GLY A 45 10.12 14.52 -10.36
C GLY A 45 8.68 14.98 -10.08
N ARG A 46 7.77 14.04 -9.83
CA ARG A 46 6.34 14.32 -9.64
C ARG A 46 6.04 14.60 -8.18
N VAL A 47 4.86 15.19 -7.97
CA VAL A 47 4.25 15.32 -6.64
C VAL A 47 3.29 14.17 -6.46
N TRP A 48 3.51 13.39 -5.41
CA TRP A 48 2.68 12.27 -5.03
C TRP A 48 1.96 12.60 -3.73
N ALA A 49 0.67 12.32 -3.62
CA ALA A 49 -0.12 12.74 -2.48
C ALA A 49 -0.92 11.57 -1.90
N THR A 50 -1.01 11.49 -0.58
CA THR A 50 -1.85 10.51 0.13
C THR A 50 -2.29 11.09 1.47
N ARG A 51 -3.18 10.41 2.19
CA ARG A 51 -3.68 10.88 3.49
C ARG A 51 -2.57 10.92 4.54
N ALA A 52 -2.60 11.95 5.39
CA ALA A 52 -1.75 12.09 6.55
C ALA A 52 -1.95 10.97 7.57
N ARG A 53 -0.98 10.81 8.49
CA ARG A 53 -0.88 9.70 9.44
C ARG A 53 -0.92 8.34 8.73
N PRO A 54 0.02 8.07 7.80
CA PRO A 54 0.01 6.88 6.96
C PRO A 54 0.12 5.60 7.79
N TRP A 55 -0.51 4.53 7.28
CA TRP A 55 -0.29 3.16 7.74
C TRP A 55 0.56 2.38 6.72
N VAL A 56 0.69 1.08 6.92
CA VAL A 56 1.67 0.24 6.23
C VAL A 56 1.63 0.34 4.71
N ASP A 57 0.45 0.30 4.06
CA ASP A 57 0.37 0.34 2.60
C ASP A 57 0.82 1.71 2.04
N ARG A 58 0.44 2.81 2.69
CA ARG A 58 0.89 4.18 2.32
C ARG A 58 2.39 4.35 2.51
N LEU A 59 2.93 3.87 3.64
CA LEU A 59 4.35 3.95 3.94
C LEU A 59 5.17 3.13 2.93
N ALA A 60 4.76 1.89 2.67
CA ALA A 60 5.42 1.01 1.71
C ALA A 60 5.30 1.55 0.28
N SER A 61 4.14 2.07 -0.10
CA SER A 61 3.92 2.69 -1.41
C SER A 61 4.81 3.91 -1.61
N ALA A 62 4.90 4.80 -0.62
CA ALA A 62 5.78 5.97 -0.67
C ALA A 62 7.26 5.58 -0.76
N TRP A 63 7.69 4.55 -0.02
CA TRP A 63 9.03 3.97 -0.14
C TRP A 63 9.29 3.41 -1.55
N LEU A 64 8.36 2.61 -2.08
CA LEU A 64 8.46 2.02 -3.42
C LEU A 64 8.56 3.10 -4.51
N ILE A 65 7.74 4.13 -4.39
CA ILE A 65 7.76 5.30 -5.27
C ILE A 65 9.15 5.93 -5.24
N ARG A 66 9.65 6.32 -4.07
CA ARG A 66 10.98 6.96 -3.96
C ARG A 66 12.12 6.06 -4.41
N ARG A 67 12.01 4.74 -4.24
CA ARG A 67 13.12 3.82 -4.50
C ARG A 67 13.18 3.34 -5.96
N PHE A 68 12.04 3.07 -6.59
CA PHE A 68 12.00 2.36 -7.89
C PHE A 68 11.30 3.13 -9.00
N ILE A 69 10.39 4.05 -8.68
CA ILE A 69 9.52 4.72 -9.65
C ILE A 69 9.97 6.16 -9.90
N ASP A 70 10.17 6.93 -8.83
CA ASP A 70 10.50 8.35 -8.86
C ASP A 70 11.43 8.75 -7.68
N PRO A 71 12.76 8.65 -7.85
CA PRO A 71 13.76 9.07 -6.87
C PRO A 71 13.71 10.54 -6.47
N SER A 72 13.03 11.37 -7.26
CA SER A 72 12.83 12.79 -6.97
C SER A 72 11.40 13.09 -6.52
N ALA A 73 10.63 12.07 -6.15
CA ALA A 73 9.25 12.22 -5.70
C ALA A 73 9.14 13.12 -4.47
N ARG A 74 8.27 14.11 -4.56
CA ARG A 74 7.81 14.88 -3.40
C ARG A 74 6.50 14.28 -2.89
N ILE A 75 6.54 13.73 -1.68
CA ILE A 75 5.35 13.21 -1.01
C ILE A 75 4.63 14.36 -0.31
N VAL A 76 3.30 14.39 -0.40
CA VAL A 76 2.43 15.35 0.28
C VAL A 76 1.38 14.61 1.08
N TRP A 77 1.31 14.92 2.37
CA TRP A 77 0.35 14.36 3.32
C TRP A 77 -0.90 15.24 3.39
N LEU A 78 -2.04 14.70 2.97
CA LEU A 78 -3.31 15.41 2.85
C LEU A 78 -4.14 15.25 4.12
N ALA A 79 -4.85 16.31 4.53
CA ALA A 79 -5.86 16.22 5.58
C ALA A 79 -7.11 15.49 5.07
N SER A 80 -7.50 15.74 3.82
CA SER A 80 -8.59 15.06 3.12
C SER A 80 -8.19 14.68 1.68
N PRO A 81 -8.71 13.57 1.12
CA PRO A 81 -8.56 13.24 -0.31
C PRO A 81 -8.92 14.39 -1.27
N ALA A 82 -9.89 15.22 -0.90
CA ALA A 82 -10.34 16.37 -1.69
C ALA A 82 -9.28 17.48 -1.82
N ASP A 83 -8.25 17.49 -0.96
CA ASP A 83 -7.16 18.46 -1.00
C ASP A 83 -6.13 18.15 -2.10
N CYS A 84 -6.25 16.98 -2.75
CA CYS A 84 -5.37 16.58 -3.84
C CYS A 84 -5.59 17.47 -5.08
N ARG A 85 -4.54 18.18 -5.51
CA ARG A 85 -4.61 19.14 -6.62
C ARG A 85 -4.48 18.47 -7.98
N ASN A 86 -5.06 19.08 -9.01
CA ASN A 86 -4.84 18.69 -10.40
C ASN A 86 -3.34 18.66 -10.74
N GLY A 87 -2.90 17.54 -11.32
CA GLY A 87 -1.50 17.29 -11.69
C GLY A 87 -0.67 16.57 -10.61
N TRP A 88 -1.18 16.47 -9.37
CA TRP A 88 -0.59 15.59 -8.35
C TRP A 88 -1.04 14.14 -8.59
N LEU A 89 -0.16 13.20 -8.27
CA LEU A 89 -0.43 11.78 -8.35
C LEU A 89 -0.92 11.29 -6.99
N GLY A 90 -2.24 11.26 -6.83
CA GLY A 90 -2.86 10.67 -5.65
C GLY A 90 -2.57 9.18 -5.58
N PHE A 91 -2.29 8.66 -4.38
CA PHE A 91 -2.26 7.23 -4.12
C PHE A 91 -2.94 6.85 -2.80
N ASP A 92 -3.53 5.66 -2.77
CA ASP A 92 -4.14 5.02 -1.60
C ASP A 92 -5.30 5.79 -0.93
N PHE A 93 -6.23 6.25 -1.76
CA PHE A 93 -7.55 6.75 -1.37
C PHE A 93 -8.52 6.70 -2.58
N ASP A 94 -9.82 6.84 -2.33
CA ASP A 94 -10.83 6.82 -3.40
C ASP A 94 -10.66 7.98 -4.39
N GLY A 95 -10.64 7.66 -5.69
CA GLY A 95 -10.39 8.65 -6.75
C GLY A 95 -8.90 8.93 -7.02
N ALA A 96 -7.97 8.37 -6.23
CA ALA A 96 -6.54 8.44 -6.51
C ALA A 96 -6.15 7.82 -7.87
N ALA A 97 -4.99 8.21 -8.39
CA ALA A 97 -4.41 7.66 -9.61
C ALA A 97 -3.99 6.19 -9.41
N PHE A 98 -3.50 5.86 -8.20
CA PHE A 98 -3.15 4.50 -7.79
C PHE A 98 -3.89 4.18 -6.49
N SER A 99 -4.62 3.08 -6.43
CA SER A 99 -5.38 2.67 -5.25
C SER A 99 -5.58 1.16 -5.30
N HIS A 100 -6.42 0.61 -4.41
CA HIS A 100 -6.73 -0.81 -4.40
C HIS A 100 -7.44 -1.21 -5.69
N VAL A 101 -7.00 -2.31 -6.30
CA VAL A 101 -7.59 -2.87 -7.53
C VAL A 101 -7.83 -4.36 -7.35
N GLY A 102 -9.09 -4.78 -7.43
CA GLY A 102 -9.49 -6.15 -7.14
C GLY A 102 -9.09 -6.57 -5.72
N THR A 103 -8.22 -7.57 -5.58
CA THR A 103 -7.68 -7.99 -4.28
C THR A 103 -6.33 -7.36 -3.95
N LYS A 104 -5.82 -6.44 -4.77
CA LYS A 104 -4.49 -5.86 -4.58
C LYS A 104 -4.56 -4.58 -3.76
N VAL A 105 -3.72 -4.47 -2.74
CA VAL A 105 -3.49 -3.19 -2.04
C VAL A 105 -2.74 -2.20 -2.94
N THR A 106 -2.60 -0.94 -2.54
CA THR A 106 -1.98 0.08 -3.40
C THR A 106 -0.53 -0.27 -3.73
N PHE A 107 0.23 -0.81 -2.79
CA PHE A 107 1.61 -1.24 -3.03
C PHE A 107 1.70 -2.30 -4.13
N GLU A 108 0.86 -3.33 -4.08
CA GLU A 108 0.80 -4.38 -5.11
C GLU A 108 0.32 -3.82 -6.46
N THR A 109 -0.60 -2.86 -6.43
CA THR A 109 -1.07 -2.18 -7.64
C THR A 109 0.05 -1.37 -8.29
N LEU A 110 0.88 -0.69 -7.51
CA LEU A 110 2.07 0.00 -7.99
C LEU A 110 3.11 -0.98 -8.55
N LEU A 111 3.34 -2.11 -7.87
CA LEU A 111 4.24 -3.16 -8.38
C LEU A 111 3.79 -3.64 -9.76
N ALA A 112 2.51 -3.99 -9.93
CA ALA A 112 1.97 -4.44 -11.20
C ALA A 112 2.00 -3.34 -12.27
N SER A 113 1.59 -2.10 -11.92
CA SER A 113 1.56 -0.96 -12.85
C SER A 113 2.93 -0.65 -13.42
N PHE A 114 3.97 -0.66 -12.59
CA PHE A 114 5.35 -0.40 -13.01
C PHE A 114 6.15 -1.69 -13.26
N GLY A 115 5.45 -2.84 -13.27
CA GLY A 115 5.92 -4.22 -13.37
C GLY A 115 7.29 -4.45 -12.74
N LEU A 116 7.28 -4.16 -11.46
CA LEU A 116 8.25 -4.53 -10.45
C LEU A 116 7.88 -5.88 -9.79
N ASP A 117 6.72 -6.43 -10.16
CA ASP A 117 6.18 -7.72 -9.74
C ASP A 117 6.94 -8.95 -10.30
N SER A 118 7.89 -8.73 -11.22
CA SER A 118 8.83 -9.78 -11.64
C SER A 118 9.97 -10.01 -10.64
N ALA A 119 10.17 -9.12 -9.66
CA ALA A 119 11.22 -9.25 -8.65
C ALA A 119 10.69 -10.00 -7.40
N PRO A 120 11.15 -11.23 -7.11
CA PRO A 120 10.56 -12.05 -6.05
C PRO A 120 10.61 -11.41 -4.66
N ALA A 121 11.68 -10.68 -4.35
CA ALA A 121 11.81 -9.99 -3.07
C ALA A 121 10.77 -8.85 -2.90
N LEU A 122 10.43 -8.14 -3.97
CA LEU A 122 9.37 -7.13 -3.95
C LEU A 122 7.98 -7.75 -3.86
N VAL A 123 7.76 -8.88 -4.54
CA VAL A 123 6.52 -9.66 -4.42
C VAL A 123 6.32 -10.12 -2.97
N ARG A 124 7.37 -10.66 -2.34
CA ARG A 124 7.32 -11.08 -0.94
C ARG A 124 7.04 -9.91 0.01
N LEU A 125 7.62 -8.75 -0.26
CA LEU A 125 7.31 -7.53 0.49
C LEU A 125 5.85 -7.12 0.29
N GLY A 126 5.30 -7.28 -0.91
CA GLY A 126 3.88 -7.06 -1.21
C GLY A 126 2.96 -7.97 -0.41
N GLU A 127 3.29 -9.25 -0.27
CA GLU A 127 2.54 -10.20 0.58
C GLU A 127 2.51 -9.75 2.05
N LEU A 128 3.65 -9.28 2.57
CA LEU A 128 3.73 -8.72 3.93
C LEU A 128 2.86 -7.48 4.08
N VAL A 129 2.98 -6.52 3.16
CA VAL A 129 2.19 -5.27 3.20
C VAL A 129 0.71 -5.57 3.12
N HIS A 130 0.30 -6.45 2.21
CA HIS A 130 -1.08 -6.90 2.07
C HIS A 130 -1.60 -7.52 3.38
N CYS A 131 -0.83 -8.46 3.97
CA CYS A 131 -1.18 -9.08 5.25
C CYS A 131 -1.37 -8.06 6.37
N LEU A 132 -0.56 -7.00 6.40
CA LEU A 132 -0.61 -5.97 7.45
C LEU A 132 -1.70 -4.91 7.22
N ASP A 133 -2.11 -4.69 5.97
CA ASP A 133 -3.08 -3.64 5.62
C ASP A 133 -4.51 -4.16 5.62
N VAL A 134 -4.75 -5.31 4.97
CA VAL A 134 -6.10 -5.88 4.78
C VAL A 134 -6.25 -7.31 5.35
N GLY A 135 -5.18 -7.88 5.92
CA GLY A 135 -5.16 -9.26 6.39
C GLY A 135 -4.92 -10.27 5.28
N GLY A 136 -5.41 -11.51 5.44
CA GLY A 136 -5.27 -12.56 4.43
C GLY A 136 -4.29 -13.67 4.83
N LEU A 137 -3.47 -14.12 3.87
CA LEU A 137 -2.54 -15.22 4.13
C LEU A 137 -1.49 -14.81 5.17
N PRO A 138 -1.28 -15.59 6.24
CA PRO A 138 -0.38 -15.21 7.31
C PRO A 138 1.08 -15.18 6.82
N VAL A 139 1.76 -14.08 7.11
CA VAL A 139 3.20 -13.91 6.92
C VAL A 139 3.88 -14.03 8.28
N ALA A 140 4.87 -14.93 8.40
CA ALA A 140 5.45 -15.33 9.69
C ALA A 140 6.02 -14.14 10.49
N GLU A 141 6.63 -13.20 9.79
CA GLU A 141 7.25 -12.00 10.35
C GLU A 141 6.26 -10.83 10.59
N ALA A 142 5.00 -10.96 10.16
CA ALA A 142 4.03 -9.84 10.15
C ALA A 142 3.85 -9.19 11.52
N LEU A 143 3.56 -9.96 12.56
CA LEU A 143 3.30 -9.41 13.91
C LEU A 143 4.48 -8.62 14.47
N GLY A 144 5.71 -9.03 14.16
CA GLY A 144 6.92 -8.32 14.58
C GLY A 144 7.06 -6.98 13.86
N ILE A 145 6.84 -6.98 12.55
CA ILE A 145 6.91 -5.75 11.73
C ILE A 145 5.76 -4.81 12.06
N GLU A 146 4.55 -5.33 12.30
CA GLU A 146 3.41 -4.55 12.76
C GLU A 146 3.73 -3.81 14.05
N SER A 147 4.26 -4.53 15.05
CA SER A 147 4.64 -3.94 16.35
C SER A 147 5.67 -2.83 16.19
N LEU A 148 6.66 -3.03 15.30
CA LEU A 148 7.69 -2.04 15.00
C LEU A 148 7.11 -0.80 14.33
N LEU A 149 6.31 -0.96 13.26
CA LEU A 149 5.70 0.15 12.54
C LEU A 149 4.66 0.90 13.40
N ALA A 150 3.91 0.19 14.25
CA ALA A 150 3.02 0.78 15.23
C ALA A 150 3.77 1.68 16.22
N GLY A 151 4.89 1.16 16.78
CA GLY A 151 5.74 1.92 17.69
C GLY A 151 6.36 3.15 17.02
N LEU A 152 6.78 3.02 15.76
CA LEU A 152 7.30 4.12 14.96
C LEU A 152 6.23 5.21 14.76
N ARG A 153 5.03 4.84 14.30
CA ARG A 153 3.91 5.76 14.09
C ARG A 153 3.45 6.44 15.38
N ALA A 154 3.50 5.74 16.51
CA ALA A 154 3.14 6.31 17.80
C ALA A 154 4.19 7.32 18.32
N SER A 155 5.45 7.12 17.95
CA SER A 155 6.59 7.92 18.44
C SER A 155 6.89 9.13 17.55
N GLU A 156 6.50 9.10 16.28
CA GLU A 156 6.79 10.14 15.31
C GLU A 156 5.50 10.85 14.84
N PRO A 157 5.24 12.09 15.29
CA PRO A 157 4.08 12.86 14.87
C PRO A 157 4.24 13.49 13.47
N ASP A 158 5.48 13.70 13.00
CA ASP A 158 5.77 14.27 11.68
C ASP A 158 5.78 13.16 10.61
N ASP A 159 4.91 13.26 9.61
CA ASP A 159 4.74 12.19 8.63
C ASP A 159 5.95 12.02 7.68
N ASP A 160 6.74 13.06 7.45
CA ASP A 160 7.96 12.97 6.65
C ASP A 160 9.09 12.25 7.42
N ALA A 161 9.26 12.57 8.71
CA ALA A 161 10.16 11.85 9.60
C ALA A 161 9.71 10.39 9.78
N LEU A 162 8.40 10.14 9.90
CA LEU A 162 7.83 8.81 10.00
C LEU A 162 8.17 7.98 8.75
N LEU A 163 7.94 8.55 7.56
CA LEU A 163 8.29 7.91 6.30
C LEU A 163 9.80 7.64 6.21
N ALA A 164 10.65 8.59 6.58
CA ALA A 164 12.10 8.43 6.52
C ALA A 164 12.58 7.21 7.34
N ARG A 165 12.02 7.02 8.54
CA ARG A 165 12.32 5.86 9.39
C ARG A 165 11.73 4.56 8.88
N ALA A 166 10.49 4.59 8.37
CA ALA A 166 9.86 3.42 7.77
C ALA A 166 10.64 2.93 6.53
N CYS A 167 11.21 3.84 5.74
CA CYS A 167 12.06 3.49 4.61
C CYS A 167 13.26 2.61 5.02
N GLU A 168 13.91 2.89 6.16
CA GLU A 168 15.03 2.07 6.66
C GLU A 168 14.56 0.63 6.94
N VAL A 169 13.36 0.47 7.51
CA VAL A 169 12.76 -0.85 7.78
C VAL A 169 12.49 -1.61 6.48
N PHE A 170 11.90 -0.95 5.47
CA PHE A 170 11.63 -1.57 4.18
C PHE A 170 12.91 -1.92 3.41
N ASP A 171 13.96 -1.10 3.53
CA ASP A 171 15.27 -1.41 2.96
C ASP A 171 15.88 -2.68 3.59
N TRP A 172 15.77 -2.85 4.92
CA TRP A 172 16.24 -4.07 5.60
C TRP A 172 15.39 -5.30 5.25
N LEU A 173 14.07 -5.15 5.17
CA LEU A 173 13.18 -6.23 4.75
C LEU A 173 13.46 -6.68 3.32
N LEU A 174 13.59 -5.73 2.39
CA LEU A 174 13.95 -6.02 1.00
C LEU A 174 15.26 -6.80 0.95
N LYS A 175 16.29 -6.31 1.66
CA LYS A 175 17.60 -6.98 1.70
C LYS A 175 17.51 -8.40 2.25
N SER A 176 16.73 -8.60 3.32
CA SER A 176 16.50 -9.94 3.89
C SER A 176 15.81 -10.88 2.91
N TYR A 177 14.86 -10.39 2.11
CA TYR A 177 14.16 -11.21 1.12
C TYR A 177 15.03 -11.54 -0.10
N GLU A 178 15.89 -10.63 -0.55
CA GLU A 178 16.86 -10.90 -1.61
C GLU A 178 17.81 -12.05 -1.24
N GLU A 179 18.31 -12.07 0.00
CA GLU A 179 19.22 -13.12 0.49
C GLU A 179 18.56 -14.49 0.61
N LYS A 180 17.24 -14.54 0.85
CA LYS A 180 16.48 -15.81 0.92
C LYS A 180 16.06 -16.34 -0.44
N THR A 181 16.11 -15.50 -1.48
CA THR A 181 15.74 -15.86 -2.85
C THR A 181 16.97 -16.25 -3.70
N THR A 182 18.18 -16.00 -3.18
CA THR A 182 19.46 -16.38 -3.80
C THR A 182 19.89 -17.76 -3.33
#